data_AF-A0A850HEL5-F1
#
_entry.id   AF-A0A850HEL5-F1
#
_cell.length_a   1.000
_cell.length_b   1.000
_cell.length_c   1.000
_cell.angle_alpha   90.00
_cell.angle_beta   90.00
_cell.angle_gamma   90.00
#
_symmetry.space_group_name_H-M   'P 1'
#
loop_
_entity.id
_entity.type
_entity.pdbx_description
1 polymer ?
#
loop_
_entity_poly.entity_id
_entity_poly.type
_entity_poly.pdbx_seq_one_letter_code
_entity_poly.pdbx_strand_id
1 'polypeptide(L)'
;MKNCIALASLTAFVLAVPAQAETRLEPGIWTNTEDVYFAEEEGRERAEWRAYEISNDRQWRLIDEFGKPVDGIDGQWTVGAIPSLTEREEGGWQIGASELRKANPFSCWVSVRKYAAKEDGSPDWTFARDLQIFDQGGRILVKGNGDAPDVTFRMRNVTWAKGSRNKPSLVLYVHKDDPVLAESYSWASPDTDMVGINLRWVQGSCSRVQGN
;
A
#
# COMPACT_ATOMS: atom_id res chain seq x y z
N MET A 1 31.61 76.01 13.70
CA MET A 1 30.55 75.38 12.88
C MET A 1 30.86 73.89 12.81
N LYS A 2 30.00 73.05 13.40
CA LYS A 2 30.16 71.58 13.47
C LYS A 2 29.53 70.97 12.22
N ASN A 3 30.31 70.25 11.42
CA ASN A 3 29.79 69.49 10.27
C ASN A 3 29.31 68.12 10.75
N CYS A 4 28.00 67.87 10.64
CA CYS A 4 27.40 66.55 10.81
C CYS A 4 27.56 65.76 9.51
N ILE A 5 28.22 64.62 9.58
CA ILE A 5 28.22 63.58 8.54
C ILE A 5 27.05 62.65 8.86
N ALA A 6 26.06 62.56 7.97
CA ALA A 6 24.98 61.58 8.07
C ALA A 6 25.37 60.35 7.23
N LEU A 7 25.65 59.22 7.89
CA LEU A 7 25.69 57.91 7.24
C LEU A 7 24.24 57.43 7.05
N ALA A 8 23.82 57.27 5.81
CA ALA A 8 22.60 56.55 5.47
C ALA A 8 22.92 55.06 5.32
N SER A 9 22.52 54.24 6.29
CA SER A 9 22.57 52.78 6.17
C SER A 9 21.45 52.30 5.25
N LEU A 10 21.81 51.71 4.09
CA LEU A 10 20.89 50.92 3.30
C LEU A 10 20.66 49.57 3.98
N THR A 11 19.47 49.36 4.54
CA THR A 11 19.03 48.06 5.02
C THR A 11 18.50 47.25 3.84
N ALA A 12 19.25 46.25 3.39
CA ALA A 12 18.78 45.30 2.38
C ALA A 12 17.75 44.35 3.02
N PHE A 13 16.48 44.49 2.65
CA PHE A 13 15.45 43.50 2.96
C PHE A 13 15.62 42.29 2.04
N VAL A 14 16.20 41.22 2.57
CA VAL A 14 16.10 39.90 1.94
C VAL A 14 14.67 39.43 2.16
N LEU A 15 13.85 39.45 1.11
CA LEU A 15 12.55 38.80 1.12
C LEU A 15 12.80 37.28 1.21
N ALA A 16 12.61 36.71 2.40
CA ALA A 16 12.51 35.27 2.54
C ALA A 16 11.26 34.83 1.77
N VAL A 17 11.46 34.16 0.63
CA VAL A 17 10.38 33.41 -0.01
C VAL A 17 9.90 32.42 1.04
N PRO A 18 8.60 32.42 1.42
CA PRO A 18 8.10 31.38 2.32
C PRO A 18 8.38 30.06 1.61
N ALA A 19 9.17 29.19 2.24
CA ALA A 19 9.24 27.80 1.81
C ALA A 19 7.80 27.30 1.89
N GLN A 20 7.13 27.19 0.75
CA GLN A 20 5.92 26.42 0.65
C GLN A 20 6.32 25.07 1.23
N ALA A 21 5.73 24.69 2.36
CA ALA A 21 5.84 23.35 2.87
C ALA A 21 5.15 22.47 1.83
N GLU A 22 5.88 22.11 0.77
CA GLU A 22 6.21 20.73 0.51
C GLU A 22 5.12 19.78 0.95
N THR A 23 3.90 19.91 0.41
CA THR A 23 2.74 19.10 0.79
C THR A 23 3.06 17.69 0.27
N ARG A 24 3.77 16.90 1.08
CA ARG A 24 4.39 15.64 0.69
C ARG A 24 3.93 14.53 1.61
N LEU A 25 3.61 13.40 1.01
CA LEU A 25 3.32 12.15 1.71
C LEU A 25 4.51 11.69 2.55
N GLU A 26 4.22 11.07 3.69
CA GLU A 26 5.23 10.39 4.52
C GLU A 26 5.83 9.18 3.80
N PRO A 27 7.10 8.80 4.07
CA PRO A 27 7.71 7.62 3.49
C PRO A 27 6.88 6.35 3.72
N GLY A 28 6.87 5.48 2.72
CA GLY A 28 6.05 4.26 2.68
C GLY A 28 5.15 4.18 1.45
N ILE A 29 4.23 3.23 1.46
CA ILE A 29 3.29 2.98 0.36
C ILE A 29 1.97 3.71 0.63
N TRP A 30 1.43 4.37 -0.38
CA TRP A 30 0.12 5.03 -0.33
C TRP A 30 -0.74 4.58 -1.50
N THR A 31 -1.97 4.17 -1.26
CA THR A 31 -2.87 3.70 -2.32
C THR A 31 -4.29 4.23 -2.15
N ASN A 32 -5.06 4.23 -3.23
CA ASN A 32 -6.50 4.52 -3.20
C ASN A 32 -7.38 3.26 -3.25
N THR A 33 -6.84 2.10 -2.86
CA THR A 33 -7.52 0.80 -3.02
C THR A 33 -8.93 0.77 -2.47
N GLU A 34 -9.14 1.23 -1.23
CA GLU A 34 -10.46 1.13 -0.60
C GLU A 34 -11.47 2.07 -1.24
N ASP A 35 -11.05 3.27 -1.63
CA ASP A 35 -11.91 4.23 -2.30
C ASP A 35 -12.35 3.72 -3.69
N VAL A 36 -11.41 3.18 -4.47
CA VAL A 36 -11.67 2.55 -5.78
C VAL A 36 -12.58 1.34 -5.67
N TYR A 37 -12.40 0.54 -4.61
CA TYR A 37 -13.19 -0.67 -4.40
C TYR A 37 -14.66 -0.36 -4.11
N PHE A 38 -14.94 0.63 -3.26
CA PHE A 38 -16.30 0.96 -2.84
C PHE A 38 -16.98 2.05 -3.67
N ALA A 39 -16.30 2.66 -4.65
CA ALA A 39 -16.85 3.75 -5.46
C ALA A 39 -18.25 3.44 -6.01
N GLU A 40 -18.43 2.29 -6.69
CA GLU A 40 -19.71 1.91 -7.29
C GLU A 40 -20.81 1.65 -6.23
N GLU A 41 -20.45 1.03 -5.10
CA GLU A 41 -21.38 0.78 -3.97
C GLU A 41 -21.86 2.11 -3.35
N GLU A 42 -21.01 3.13 -3.38
CA GLU A 42 -21.32 4.49 -2.92
C GLU A 42 -21.95 5.39 -3.99
N GLY A 43 -22.22 4.85 -5.19
CA GLY A 43 -22.79 5.61 -6.31
C GLY A 43 -21.83 6.63 -6.94
N ARG A 44 -20.52 6.44 -6.77
CA ARG A 44 -19.46 7.25 -7.35
C ARG A 44 -18.87 6.58 -8.59
N GLU A 45 -18.30 7.38 -9.48
CA GLU A 45 -17.46 6.85 -10.55
C GLU A 45 -16.18 6.25 -9.95
N ARG A 46 -15.80 5.06 -10.44
CA ARG A 46 -14.57 4.40 -10.01
C ARG A 46 -13.37 5.16 -10.57
N ALA A 47 -12.58 5.75 -9.67
CA ALA A 47 -11.29 6.32 -10.03
C ALA A 47 -10.31 5.26 -10.53
N GLU A 48 -9.30 5.68 -11.28
CA GLU A 48 -8.18 4.81 -11.62
C GLU A 48 -7.44 4.37 -10.35
N TRP A 49 -7.11 3.08 -10.27
CA TRP A 49 -6.30 2.56 -9.16
C TRP A 49 -4.87 3.09 -9.26
N ARG A 50 -4.35 3.61 -8.14
CA ARG A 50 -3.00 4.15 -8.02
C ARG A 50 -2.37 3.72 -6.71
N ALA A 51 -1.09 3.35 -6.78
CA ALA A 51 -0.23 3.15 -5.63
C ALA A 51 1.10 3.87 -5.83
N TYR A 52 1.54 4.57 -4.79
CA TYR A 52 2.78 5.31 -4.74
C TYR A 52 3.70 4.71 -3.70
N GLU A 53 4.97 4.57 -4.04
CA GLU A 53 6.02 4.37 -3.05
C GLU A 53 6.76 5.68 -2.81
N ILE A 54 6.89 6.07 -1.55
CA ILE A 54 7.58 7.27 -1.11
C ILE A 54 8.85 6.85 -0.36
N SER A 55 10.00 7.26 -0.88
CA SER A 55 11.31 7.02 -0.25
C SER A 55 11.55 7.94 0.95
N ASN A 56 12.57 7.61 1.75
CA ASN A 56 13.03 8.45 2.86
C ASN A 56 13.53 9.84 2.39
N ASP A 57 14.10 9.90 1.19
CA ASP A 57 14.53 11.16 0.55
C ASP A 57 13.38 11.92 -0.11
N ARG A 58 12.13 11.49 0.13
CA ARG A 58 10.89 12.09 -0.39
C ARG A 58 10.81 12.09 -1.92
N GLN A 59 11.55 11.21 -2.58
CA GLN A 59 11.28 10.83 -3.96
C GLN A 59 10.10 9.87 -3.99
N TRP A 60 9.35 9.89 -5.10
CA TRP A 60 8.19 9.03 -5.27
C TRP A 60 8.24 8.29 -6.61
N ARG A 61 7.55 7.15 -6.70
CA ARG A 61 7.30 6.41 -7.95
C ARG A 61 5.95 5.69 -7.90
N LEU A 62 5.39 5.35 -9.05
CA LEU A 62 4.22 4.48 -9.12
C LEU A 62 4.62 3.00 -9.01
N ILE A 63 3.82 2.23 -8.29
CA ILE A 63 3.97 0.78 -8.10
C ILE A 63 2.69 0.04 -8.48
N ASP A 64 2.83 -1.23 -8.86
CA ASP A 64 1.73 -2.16 -9.12
C ASP A 64 1.17 -2.78 -7.82
N GLU A 65 0.15 -3.63 -7.96
CA GLU A 65 -0.47 -4.29 -6.82
C GLU A 65 0.45 -5.30 -6.10
N PHE A 66 1.60 -5.64 -6.67
CA PHE A 66 2.64 -6.48 -6.08
C PHE A 66 3.75 -5.66 -5.42
N GLY A 67 3.61 -4.33 -5.40
CA GLY A 67 4.59 -3.40 -4.84
C GLY A 67 5.83 -3.22 -5.71
N LYS A 68 5.77 -3.59 -6.99
CA LYS A 68 6.86 -3.40 -7.95
C LYS A 68 6.67 -2.09 -8.71
N PRO A 69 7.74 -1.43 -9.15
CA PRO A 69 7.63 -0.27 -10.02
C PRO A 69 6.82 -0.62 -11.28
N VAL A 70 5.91 0.26 -11.67
CA VAL A 70 5.23 0.14 -12.97
C VAL A 70 6.23 0.34 -14.11
N ASP A 71 5.92 -0.19 -15.29
CA ASP A 71 6.78 0.01 -16.45
C ASP A 71 6.79 1.48 -16.92
N GLY A 72 7.91 1.91 -17.50
CA GLY A 72 8.05 3.25 -18.08
C GLY A 72 8.56 4.32 -17.10
N ILE A 73 8.34 5.59 -17.46
CA ILE A 73 8.85 6.74 -16.70
C ILE A 73 8.21 6.85 -15.31
N ASP A 74 6.96 6.43 -15.19
CA ASP A 74 6.16 6.51 -13.97
C ASP A 74 6.66 5.60 -12.84
N GLY A 75 7.35 4.50 -13.18
CA GLY A 75 8.02 3.63 -12.20
C GLY A 75 9.39 4.12 -11.75
N GLN A 76 9.91 5.21 -12.33
CA GLN A 76 11.20 5.77 -11.94
C GLN A 76 11.03 6.72 -10.75
N TRP A 77 12.05 6.76 -9.89
CA TRP A 77 12.08 7.70 -8.78
C TRP A 77 12.08 9.13 -9.29
N THR A 78 11.10 9.90 -8.83
CA THR A 78 10.84 11.28 -9.22
C THR A 78 10.93 12.19 -8.01
N VAL A 79 11.55 13.36 -8.19
CA VAL A 79 11.61 14.44 -7.19
C VAL A 79 10.54 15.47 -7.51
N GLY A 80 9.86 15.97 -6.48
CA GLY A 80 8.90 17.07 -6.59
C GLY A 80 7.47 16.64 -6.33
N ALA A 81 6.52 17.48 -6.74
CA ALA A 81 5.10 17.27 -6.48
C ALA A 81 4.56 16.01 -7.19
N ILE A 82 3.70 15.27 -6.48
CA ILE A 82 2.88 14.22 -7.08
C ILE A 82 1.72 14.90 -7.82
N PRO A 83 1.52 14.65 -9.13
CA PRO A 83 0.43 15.27 -9.88
C PRO A 83 -0.93 15.00 -9.23
N SER A 84 -1.75 16.06 -9.13
CA SER A 84 -3.12 16.01 -8.58
C SER A 84 -3.23 15.57 -7.11
N LEU A 85 -2.12 15.54 -6.38
CA LEU A 85 -2.12 15.29 -4.93
C LEU A 85 -2.59 16.54 -4.20
N THR A 86 -3.64 16.40 -3.40
CA THR A 86 -4.14 17.46 -2.52
C THR A 86 -4.46 16.93 -1.14
N GLU A 87 -4.42 17.81 -0.14
CA GLU A 87 -4.94 17.52 1.19
C GLU A 87 -6.48 17.55 1.16
N ARG A 88 -7.11 16.70 1.98
CA ARG A 88 -8.57 16.65 2.13
C ARG A 88 -9.02 17.65 3.21
N GLU A 89 -10.23 18.20 3.07
CA GLU A 89 -10.82 19.12 4.08
C GLU A 89 -10.92 18.49 5.48
N GLU A 90 -11.21 17.19 5.54
CA GLU A 90 -11.31 16.41 6.78
C GLU A 90 -9.95 15.87 7.28
N GLY A 91 -8.85 16.25 6.60
CA GLY A 91 -7.51 15.72 6.81
C GLY A 91 -7.21 14.46 5.99
N GLY A 92 -5.92 14.20 5.79
CA GLY A 92 -5.44 13.13 4.92
C GLY A 92 -5.28 13.58 3.47
N TRP A 93 -5.10 12.61 2.57
CA TRP A 93 -4.64 12.87 1.21
C TRP A 93 -5.58 12.31 0.17
N GLN A 94 -5.58 12.90 -1.03
CA GLN A 94 -6.32 12.40 -2.18
C GLN A 94 -5.56 12.67 -3.49
N ILE A 95 -5.84 11.87 -4.51
CA ILE A 95 -5.47 12.12 -5.90
C ILE A 95 -6.74 12.40 -6.69
N GLY A 96 -6.87 13.61 -7.22
CA GLY A 96 -8.15 14.06 -7.77
C GLY A 96 -9.22 14.04 -6.67
N ALA A 97 -10.27 13.23 -6.83
CA ALA A 97 -11.33 13.04 -5.84
C ALA A 97 -11.20 11.73 -5.02
N SER A 98 -10.12 10.97 -5.22
CA SER A 98 -9.96 9.63 -4.64
C SER A 98 -9.03 9.63 -3.43
N GLU A 99 -9.52 9.17 -2.28
CA GLU A 99 -8.76 9.13 -1.03
C GLU A 99 -7.51 8.24 -1.15
N LEU A 100 -6.37 8.76 -0.70
CA LEU A 100 -5.14 8.00 -0.52
C LEU A 100 -4.93 7.63 0.95
N ARG A 101 -4.60 6.37 1.20
CA ARG A 101 -4.29 5.85 2.53
C ARG A 101 -2.88 5.28 2.57
N LYS A 102 -2.19 5.55 3.68
CA LYS A 102 -0.89 4.95 3.96
C LYS A 102 -1.07 3.48 4.29
N ALA A 103 -0.37 2.62 3.57
CA ALA A 103 -0.35 1.20 3.81
C ALA A 103 0.66 0.82 4.89
N ASN A 104 0.32 -0.19 5.68
CA ASN A 104 1.24 -0.83 6.59
C ASN A 104 1.93 -2.02 5.90
N PRO A 105 3.25 -2.17 6.07
CA PRO A 105 3.98 -3.31 5.54
C PRO A 105 3.80 -4.57 6.41
N PHE A 106 3.77 -5.72 5.75
CA PHE A 106 3.69 -7.04 6.35
C PHE A 106 4.68 -8.00 5.67
N SER A 107 5.18 -8.96 6.43
CA SER A 107 6.00 -10.07 5.96
C SER A 107 5.26 -11.38 6.19
N CYS A 108 5.20 -12.23 5.16
CA CYS A 108 4.44 -13.46 5.17
C CYS A 108 5.30 -14.70 4.94
N TRP A 109 4.79 -15.82 5.41
CA TRP A 109 5.15 -17.13 4.90
C TRP A 109 3.91 -17.82 4.31
N VAL A 110 4.11 -18.61 3.27
CA VAL A 110 3.06 -19.36 2.56
C VAL A 110 3.56 -20.76 2.26
N SER A 111 2.69 -21.74 2.45
CA SER A 111 2.93 -23.15 2.19
C SER A 111 1.71 -23.72 1.46
N VAL A 112 1.95 -24.27 0.28
CA VAL A 112 0.91 -24.83 -0.59
C VAL A 112 1.14 -26.32 -0.74
N ARG A 113 0.07 -27.10 -0.61
CA ARG A 113 0.14 -28.55 -0.74
C ARG A 113 0.52 -28.90 -2.19
N LYS A 114 1.52 -29.75 -2.35
CA LYS A 114 1.90 -30.29 -3.66
C LYS A 114 0.88 -31.30 -4.15
N TYR A 115 0.84 -31.51 -5.46
CA TYR A 115 0.00 -32.54 -6.08
C TYR A 115 0.48 -33.95 -5.71
N ALA A 116 1.80 -34.17 -5.70
CA ALA A 116 2.40 -35.43 -5.27
C ALA A 116 2.56 -35.49 -3.75
N ALA A 117 2.27 -36.67 -3.17
CA ALA A 117 2.65 -36.99 -1.80
C ALA A 117 4.14 -37.34 -1.72
N LYS A 118 4.67 -37.42 -0.49
CA LYS A 118 5.98 -38.02 -0.23
C LYS A 118 5.94 -39.53 -0.47
N GLU A 119 7.10 -40.17 -0.51
CA GLU A 119 7.22 -41.63 -0.69
C GLU A 119 6.49 -42.42 0.42
N ASP A 120 6.42 -41.88 1.63
CA ASP A 120 5.71 -42.47 2.77
C ASP A 120 4.18 -42.28 2.72
N GLY A 121 3.66 -41.69 1.65
CA GLY A 121 2.23 -41.38 1.45
C GLY A 121 1.73 -40.15 2.20
N SER A 122 2.57 -39.47 2.98
CA SER A 122 2.18 -38.24 3.68
C SER A 122 2.12 -37.04 2.73
N PRO A 123 1.27 -36.02 3.02
CA PRO A 123 1.21 -34.81 2.20
C PRO A 123 2.57 -34.11 2.10
N ASP A 124 2.97 -33.74 0.88
CA ASP A 124 4.11 -32.85 0.64
C ASP A 124 3.66 -31.40 0.42
N TRP A 125 4.54 -30.46 0.76
CA TRP A 125 4.21 -29.04 0.81
C TRP A 125 5.36 -28.20 0.23
N THR A 126 5.01 -27.10 -0.43
CA THR A 126 5.94 -26.01 -0.71
C THR A 126 6.15 -25.16 0.53
N PHE A 127 7.20 -24.35 0.56
CA PHE A 127 7.38 -23.36 1.61
C PHE A 127 8.11 -22.13 1.07
N ALA A 128 7.48 -20.97 1.19
CA ALA A 128 8.04 -19.67 0.86
C ALA A 128 7.90 -18.74 2.08
N ARG A 129 8.92 -17.94 2.35
CA ARG A 129 9.00 -17.05 3.51
C ARG A 129 9.60 -15.70 3.12
N ASP A 130 9.53 -14.74 4.05
CA ASP A 130 10.02 -13.37 3.88
C ASP A 130 9.32 -12.62 2.71
N LEU A 131 8.10 -13.03 2.39
CA LEU A 131 7.30 -12.48 1.30
C LEU A 131 6.67 -11.16 1.74
N GLN A 132 6.98 -10.07 1.04
CA GLN A 132 6.48 -8.74 1.40
C GLN A 132 5.07 -8.50 0.83
N ILE A 133 4.20 -7.92 1.64
CA ILE A 133 2.86 -7.46 1.26
C ILE A 133 2.53 -6.17 2.02
N PHE A 134 1.50 -5.45 1.58
CA PHE A 134 1.00 -4.27 2.27
C PHE A 134 -0.53 -4.29 2.38
N ASP A 135 -1.06 -3.72 3.45
CA ASP A 135 -2.47 -3.85 3.83
C ASP A 135 -3.44 -2.90 3.10
N GLN A 136 -3.05 -2.33 1.96
CA GLN A 136 -3.94 -1.51 1.14
C GLN A 136 -4.06 -2.07 -0.27
N GLY A 137 -4.37 -3.37 -0.36
CA GLY A 137 -4.59 -4.09 -1.62
C GLY A 137 -3.39 -4.84 -2.16
N GLY A 138 -2.28 -4.87 -1.42
CA GLY A 138 -1.04 -5.52 -1.83
C GLY A 138 -1.23 -7.01 -2.07
N ARG A 139 -0.42 -7.56 -2.98
CA ARG A 139 -0.49 -8.95 -3.43
C ARG A 139 0.86 -9.65 -3.40
N ILE A 140 0.83 -10.95 -3.14
CA ILE A 140 1.95 -11.87 -3.33
C ILE A 140 1.50 -13.00 -4.25
N LEU A 141 2.20 -13.22 -5.36
CA LEU A 141 2.06 -14.43 -6.16
C LEU A 141 3.04 -15.50 -5.67
N VAL A 142 2.51 -16.64 -5.24
CA VAL A 142 3.29 -17.84 -4.90
C VAL A 142 3.10 -18.85 -6.01
N LYS A 143 4.16 -19.04 -6.81
CA LYS A 143 4.15 -20.02 -7.90
C LYS A 143 4.40 -21.42 -7.35
N GLY A 144 3.57 -22.37 -7.75
CA GLY A 144 3.76 -23.78 -7.48
C GLY A 144 4.66 -24.49 -8.49
N ASN A 145 5.04 -23.83 -9.59
CA ASN A 145 6.01 -24.30 -10.60
C ASN A 145 5.70 -25.70 -11.16
N GLY A 146 4.41 -26.07 -11.23
CA GLY A 146 3.96 -27.39 -11.69
C GLY A 146 3.87 -28.46 -10.58
N ASP A 147 4.49 -28.25 -9.43
CA ASP A 147 4.45 -29.18 -8.30
C ASP A 147 3.26 -28.94 -7.36
N ALA A 148 2.75 -27.71 -7.36
CA ALA A 148 1.62 -27.24 -6.57
C ALA A 148 0.78 -26.24 -7.38
N PRO A 149 -0.45 -25.90 -6.98
CA PRO A 149 -1.18 -24.80 -7.59
C PRO A 149 -0.52 -23.45 -7.30
N ASP A 150 -0.60 -22.54 -8.26
CA ASP A 150 -0.29 -21.13 -8.04
C ASP A 150 -1.37 -20.52 -7.14
N VAL A 151 -0.96 -19.69 -6.19
CA VAL A 151 -1.90 -18.94 -5.32
C VAL A 151 -1.45 -17.50 -5.18
N THR A 152 -2.43 -16.60 -5.03
CA THR A 152 -2.16 -15.20 -4.70
C THR A 152 -2.72 -14.88 -3.32
N PHE A 153 -1.87 -14.35 -2.44
CA PHE A 153 -2.32 -13.72 -1.21
C PHE A 153 -2.60 -12.25 -1.50
N ARG A 154 -3.73 -11.73 -1.05
CA ARG A 154 -4.06 -10.29 -1.11
C ARG A 154 -4.43 -9.80 0.28
N MET A 155 -3.96 -8.62 0.66
CA MET A 155 -4.23 -8.05 1.98
C MET A 155 -4.92 -6.69 1.87
N ARG A 156 -5.93 -6.47 2.72
CA ARG A 156 -6.64 -5.19 2.83
C ARG A 156 -6.98 -4.90 4.29
N ASN A 157 -6.76 -3.66 4.71
CA ASN A 157 -7.28 -3.08 5.94
C ASN A 157 -8.55 -2.32 5.57
N VAL A 158 -9.65 -3.08 5.51
CA VAL A 158 -10.89 -2.68 4.88
C VAL A 158 -11.60 -1.67 5.75
N THR A 159 -11.91 -0.51 5.19
CA THR A 159 -12.94 0.38 5.71
C THR A 159 -14.09 0.36 4.71
N TRP A 160 -15.24 -0.12 5.17
CA TRP A 160 -16.40 -0.38 4.33
C TRP A 160 -16.99 0.90 3.76
N ALA A 161 -17.78 0.74 2.69
CA ALA A 161 -18.49 1.82 2.04
C ALA A 161 -19.24 2.73 3.04
N LYS A 162 -19.32 4.01 2.71
CA LYS A 162 -20.03 5.02 3.49
C LYS A 162 -21.46 4.55 3.83
N GLY A 163 -21.78 4.56 5.12
CA GLY A 163 -23.09 4.11 5.62
C GLY A 163 -23.15 2.61 5.96
N SER A 164 -22.10 1.84 5.69
CA SER A 164 -22.01 0.45 6.12
C SER A 164 -21.99 0.34 7.66
N ARG A 165 -22.64 -0.72 8.18
CA ARG A 165 -22.61 -1.08 9.60
C ARG A 165 -21.47 -2.05 9.94
N ASN A 166 -20.74 -2.53 8.93
CA ASN A 166 -19.64 -3.47 9.13
C ASN A 166 -18.47 -2.78 9.84
N LYS A 167 -17.79 -3.53 10.72
CA LYS A 167 -16.61 -3.04 11.41
C LYS A 167 -15.39 -3.11 10.48
N PRO A 168 -14.48 -2.12 10.49
CA PRO A 168 -13.21 -2.23 9.78
C PRO A 168 -12.45 -3.49 10.18
N SER A 169 -11.75 -4.10 9.23
CA SER A 169 -11.08 -5.38 9.43
C SER A 169 -9.80 -5.48 8.61
N LEU A 170 -8.76 -6.08 9.19
CA LEU A 170 -7.64 -6.58 8.41
C LEU A 170 -8.04 -7.92 7.80
N VAL A 171 -7.97 -8.04 6.47
CA VAL A 171 -8.43 -9.21 5.72
C VAL A 171 -7.29 -9.75 4.88
N LEU A 172 -7.04 -11.06 5.02
CA LEU A 172 -6.11 -11.83 4.19
C LEU A 172 -6.91 -12.76 3.29
N TYR A 173 -6.87 -12.49 1.99
CA TYR A 173 -7.53 -13.25 0.94
C TYR A 173 -6.57 -14.23 0.29
N VAL A 174 -7.10 -15.38 -0.14
CA VAL A 174 -6.42 -16.34 -1.01
C VAL A 174 -7.17 -16.42 -2.32
N HIS A 175 -6.44 -16.25 -3.41
CA HIS A 175 -6.91 -16.42 -4.78
C HIS A 175 -6.17 -17.59 -5.45
N LYS A 176 -6.82 -18.23 -6.42
CA LYS A 176 -6.21 -19.19 -7.34
C LYS A 176 -6.20 -18.57 -8.74
N ASP A 177 -7.09 -19.04 -9.61
CA ASP A 177 -7.15 -18.65 -11.01
C ASP A 177 -7.88 -17.30 -11.21
N ASP A 178 -8.84 -16.98 -10.34
CA ASP A 178 -9.60 -15.72 -10.39
C ASP A 178 -8.90 -14.62 -9.55
N PRO A 179 -8.39 -13.54 -10.17
CA PRO A 179 -7.71 -12.46 -9.45
C PRO A 179 -8.67 -11.50 -8.74
N VAL A 180 -9.98 -11.64 -8.95
CA VAL A 180 -11.05 -10.80 -8.38
C VAL A 180 -11.79 -11.54 -7.27
N LEU A 181 -12.29 -12.75 -7.55
CA LEU A 181 -13.00 -13.56 -6.56
C LEU A 181 -12.00 -14.39 -5.73
N ALA A 182 -11.99 -14.16 -4.42
CA ALA A 182 -11.18 -14.95 -3.52
C ALA A 182 -11.77 -16.36 -3.36
N GLU A 183 -10.91 -17.37 -3.33
CA GLU A 183 -11.28 -18.74 -2.93
C GLU A 183 -11.75 -18.74 -1.47
N SER A 184 -11.01 -18.03 -0.62
CA SER A 184 -11.33 -17.88 0.80
C SER A 184 -10.60 -16.68 1.39
N TYR A 185 -10.96 -16.32 2.61
CA TYR A 185 -10.32 -15.25 3.34
C TYR A 185 -10.43 -15.48 4.85
N SER A 186 -9.53 -14.83 5.58
CA SER A 186 -9.55 -14.71 7.03
C SER A 186 -9.56 -13.22 7.38
N TRP A 187 -10.13 -12.88 8.53
CA TRP A 187 -10.11 -11.50 9.01
C TRP A 187 -9.78 -11.41 10.49
N ALA A 188 -9.25 -10.27 10.89
CA ALA A 188 -8.91 -9.91 12.25
C ALA A 188 -9.22 -8.42 12.50
N SER A 189 -9.03 -7.98 13.73
CA SER A 189 -9.09 -6.55 14.07
C SER A 189 -8.14 -5.74 13.17
N PRO A 190 -8.51 -4.52 12.76
CA PRO A 190 -7.75 -3.72 11.79
C PRO A 190 -6.35 -3.30 12.30
N ASP A 191 -6.15 -3.34 13.61
CA ASP A 191 -4.94 -2.98 14.34
C ASP A 191 -4.09 -4.19 14.74
N THR A 192 -4.48 -5.42 14.37
CA THR A 192 -3.68 -6.61 14.69
C THR A 192 -2.29 -6.55 14.03
N ASP A 193 -1.31 -7.18 14.67
CA ASP A 193 0.03 -7.36 14.12
C ASP A 193 0.18 -8.67 13.35
N MET A 194 -0.82 -9.54 13.37
CA MET A 194 -0.77 -10.82 12.67
C MET A 194 -2.15 -11.28 12.21
N VAL A 195 -2.20 -11.87 11.01
CA VAL A 195 -3.36 -12.57 10.45
C VAL A 195 -2.87 -13.79 9.70
N GLY A 196 -3.61 -14.90 9.81
CA GLY A 196 -3.23 -16.16 9.17
C GLY A 196 -4.45 -16.93 8.69
N ILE A 197 -4.20 -17.84 7.75
CA ILE A 197 -5.22 -18.66 7.09
C ILE A 197 -4.74 -20.10 6.93
N ASN A 198 -5.66 -21.06 7.05
CA ASN A 198 -5.41 -22.47 6.79
C ASN A 198 -6.64 -23.11 6.14
N LEU A 199 -6.53 -23.48 4.86
CA LEU A 199 -7.58 -24.14 4.09
C LEU A 199 -7.31 -25.65 3.89
N ARG A 200 -6.39 -26.24 4.67
CA ARG A 200 -5.92 -27.64 4.57
C ARG A 200 -5.19 -28.03 3.28
N TRP A 201 -5.16 -27.16 2.27
CA TRP A 201 -4.35 -27.30 1.06
C TRP A 201 -3.45 -26.08 0.81
N VAL A 202 -3.71 -24.97 1.49
CA VAL A 202 -2.86 -23.78 1.55
C VAL A 202 -2.91 -23.23 2.96
N GLN A 203 -1.77 -22.76 3.43
CA GLN A 203 -1.63 -22.12 4.73
C GLN A 203 -0.60 -21.01 4.66
N GLY A 204 -0.81 -19.98 5.46
CA GLY A 204 0.13 -18.89 5.59
C GLY A 204 -0.22 -17.99 6.74
N SER A 205 0.75 -17.18 7.13
CA SER A 205 0.57 -16.12 8.12
C SER A 205 1.37 -14.91 7.68
N CYS A 206 0.85 -13.74 8.01
CA CYS A 206 1.48 -12.46 7.74
C CYS A 206 1.58 -11.68 9.04
N SER A 207 2.76 -11.12 9.30
CA SER A 207 3.05 -10.31 10.48
C SER A 207 3.47 -8.90 10.07
N ARG A 208 3.01 -7.89 10.80
CA ARG A 208 3.34 -6.49 10.56
C ARG A 208 4.86 -6.32 10.68
N VAL A 209 5.46 -5.63 9.70
CA VAL A 209 6.86 -5.22 9.79
C VAL A 209 6.89 -3.95 10.63
N GLN A 210 7.49 -4.02 11.82
CA GLN A 210 7.72 -2.80 12.59
C GLN A 210 8.68 -1.91 11.80
N GLY A 211 8.35 -0.63 11.66
CA GLY A 211 9.26 0.34 11.07
C GLY A 211 10.51 0.45 11.94
N ASN A 212 11.69 0.33 11.33
CA ASN A 212 12.95 0.75 11.94
C ASN A 212 13.02 2.28 12.01
#